data_AF-A0A355DVT0-F1
#
_entry.id   AF-A0A355DVT0-F1
#
_cell.length_a   1.000
_cell.length_b   1.000
_cell.length_c   1.000
_cell.angle_alpha   90.00
_cell.angle_beta   90.00
_cell.angle_gamma   90.00
#
_symmetry.space_group_name_H-M   'P 1'
#
loop_
_entity.id
_entity.type
_entity.pdbx_description
1 polymer ?
#
loop_
_entity_poly.entity_id
_entity_poly.type
_entity_poly.pdbx_seq_one_letter_code
_entity_poly.pdbx_strand_id
1 'polypeptide(L)'
;PETLLQHERRANNQMNFEQQFNAAFFRGDESVAHELIRFVDARSVFVWEEPIFFDDAPIDPKQLLAFSVPISTLCKVWQEVKNLGYEIDWMFKRIENPKNKYIETYSQPSCMTITSRESLINSVRILVNPRYVYYDDQMGLLISPDVVGNRFISPNKVKQTTTSEYRYGMDTYVGHLVLMWKCWRDRFPTMLKRNGEFFEVQLGSVRDELLPAGGRFIREKIFPDATESEAETLFEYLVVLAILTHDLGKLQVKWQEVMRGWQAIAHSSFHGTNPRSHLLAHTDYDPGDQAQRTQLKAYEKKNKRPNHAVESAFLAREILKISLSPLLRDYFNADLEKIRYILHTIIMAAGRHHSAWAAGWKMGDVAKIGKIQLHPEAKNAIALSWRYIARFLPNTLPLQPANLSREVYAVTQEFDLNRFETAQLEYLQLYLLVVRALRLCDQRSVQLH
;
A
#
# COMPACT_ATOMS: atom_id res chain seq x y z
N PRO A 1 -24.00 -15.59 -29.97
CA PRO A 1 -22.67 -15.47 -30.60
C PRO A 1 -22.14 -14.05 -30.44
N GLU A 2 -21.06 -13.88 -29.68
CA GLU A 2 -20.39 -12.57 -29.58
C GLU A 2 -19.78 -12.19 -30.92
N THR A 3 -20.01 -10.93 -31.31
CA THR A 3 -19.49 -10.38 -32.56
C THR A 3 -18.00 -10.07 -32.43
N LEU A 4 -17.23 -10.18 -33.52
CA LEU A 4 -15.80 -9.80 -33.57
C LEU A 4 -15.54 -8.41 -32.95
N LEU A 5 -16.45 -7.46 -33.21
CA LEU A 5 -16.44 -6.11 -32.64
C LEU A 5 -16.56 -6.07 -31.10
N GLN A 6 -17.29 -7.00 -30.48
CA GLN A 6 -17.40 -7.12 -29.03
C GLN A 6 -16.14 -7.74 -28.41
N HIS A 7 -15.43 -8.59 -29.15
CA HIS A 7 -14.12 -9.12 -28.75
C HIS A 7 -13.05 -8.04 -28.79
N GLU A 8 -12.95 -7.29 -29.89
CA GLU A 8 -12.00 -6.18 -30.04
C GLU A 8 -12.22 -5.08 -29.00
N ARG A 9 -13.48 -4.72 -28.73
CA ARG A 9 -13.81 -3.74 -27.68
C ARG A 9 -13.39 -4.20 -26.29
N ARG A 10 -13.55 -5.49 -25.96
CA ARG A 10 -13.11 -6.02 -24.66
C ARG A 10 -11.59 -6.04 -24.54
N ALA A 11 -10.88 -6.46 -25.59
CA ALA A 11 -9.42 -6.42 -25.61
C ALA A 11 -8.86 -4.99 -25.44
N ASN A 12 -9.45 -4.02 -26.14
CA ASN A 12 -9.06 -2.61 -26.01
C ASN A 12 -9.39 -2.04 -24.63
N ASN A 13 -10.56 -2.38 -24.06
CA ASN A 13 -10.93 -1.96 -22.71
C ASN A 13 -10.02 -2.57 -21.65
N GLN A 14 -9.64 -3.85 -21.80
CA GLN A 14 -8.70 -4.51 -20.91
C GLN A 14 -7.31 -3.86 -20.99
N MET A 15 -6.80 -3.61 -22.20
CA MET A 15 -5.50 -2.96 -22.38
C MET A 15 -5.50 -1.53 -21.80
N ASN A 16 -6.56 -0.76 -22.02
CA ASN A 16 -6.69 0.57 -21.44
C ASN A 16 -6.78 0.52 -19.90
N PHE A 17 -7.56 -0.42 -19.34
CA PHE A 17 -7.61 -0.64 -17.89
C PHE A 17 -6.22 -0.98 -17.32
N GLU A 18 -5.50 -1.92 -17.94
CA GLU A 18 -4.16 -2.31 -17.49
C GLU A 18 -3.17 -1.14 -17.55
N GLN A 19 -3.22 -0.31 -18.59
CA GLN A 19 -2.39 0.89 -18.70
C GLN A 19 -2.71 1.91 -17.60
N GLN A 20 -3.99 2.23 -17.41
CA GLN A 20 -4.43 3.17 -16.37
C GLN A 20 -4.16 2.64 -14.96
N PHE A 21 -4.33 1.33 -14.75
CA PHE A 21 -4.05 0.66 -13.48
C PHE A 21 -2.56 0.78 -13.16
N ASN A 22 -1.70 0.51 -14.15
CA ASN A 22 -0.27 0.64 -13.96
C ASN A 22 0.15 2.09 -13.63
N ALA A 23 -0.42 3.07 -14.32
CA ALA A 23 -0.13 4.47 -14.07
C ALA A 23 -0.60 4.94 -12.67
N ALA A 24 -1.83 4.62 -12.28
CA ALA A 24 -2.34 4.98 -10.97
C ALA A 24 -1.62 4.25 -9.84
N PHE A 25 -1.55 2.92 -9.94
CA PHE A 25 -1.17 2.06 -8.83
C PHE A 25 0.35 2.03 -8.63
N PHE A 26 1.12 1.90 -9.71
CA PHE A 26 2.58 1.76 -9.60
C PHE A 26 3.37 3.06 -9.79
N ARG A 27 2.81 4.05 -10.50
CA ARG A 27 3.46 5.35 -10.74
C ARG A 27 2.89 6.49 -9.91
N GLY A 28 1.75 6.28 -9.26
CA GLY A 28 1.12 7.27 -8.39
C GLY A 28 0.49 8.43 -9.15
N ASP A 29 0.10 8.21 -10.40
CA ASP A 29 -0.64 9.22 -11.16
C ASP A 29 -2.09 9.30 -10.65
N GLU A 30 -2.36 10.26 -9.78
CA GLU A 30 -3.68 10.48 -9.20
C GLU A 30 -4.73 10.87 -10.25
N SER A 31 -4.31 11.42 -11.41
CA SER A 31 -5.24 11.87 -12.44
C SER A 31 -5.98 10.70 -13.11
N VAL A 32 -5.30 9.57 -13.29
CA VAL A 32 -5.86 8.33 -13.87
C VAL A 32 -6.55 7.45 -12.84
N ALA A 33 -6.29 7.64 -11.53
CA ALA A 33 -6.97 6.88 -10.48
C ALA A 33 -8.49 7.10 -10.51
N HIS A 34 -8.93 8.30 -10.88
CA HIS A 34 -10.35 8.61 -11.07
C HIS A 34 -10.97 7.92 -12.29
N GLU A 35 -10.17 7.60 -13.31
CA GLU A 35 -10.64 6.89 -14.50
C GLU A 35 -10.84 5.40 -14.20
N LEU A 36 -9.99 4.80 -13.36
CA LEU A 36 -10.14 3.41 -12.89
C LEU A 36 -11.47 3.15 -12.18
N ILE A 37 -12.01 4.15 -11.47
CA ILE A 37 -13.34 4.04 -10.82
C ILE A 37 -14.44 3.79 -11.87
N ARG A 38 -14.26 4.23 -13.12
CA ARG A 38 -15.22 3.98 -14.20
C ARG A 38 -15.22 2.53 -14.68
N PHE A 39 -14.13 1.79 -14.44
CA PHE A 39 -13.99 0.36 -14.71
C PHE A 39 -14.49 -0.51 -13.56
N VAL A 40 -14.83 0.07 -12.40
CA VAL A 40 -15.47 -0.68 -11.30
C VAL A 40 -16.87 -1.05 -11.75
N ASP A 41 -17.31 -2.30 -11.54
CA ASP A 41 -18.64 -2.76 -11.95
C ASP A 41 -19.77 -2.35 -10.99
N ALA A 42 -19.46 -1.71 -9.86
CA ALA A 42 -20.42 -1.24 -8.88
C ALA A 42 -20.49 0.29 -8.83
N ARG A 43 -21.63 0.83 -8.39
CA ARG A 43 -21.89 2.26 -8.18
C ARG A 43 -22.26 2.54 -6.74
N SER A 44 -21.86 3.71 -6.24
CA SER A 44 -22.31 4.20 -4.94
C SER A 44 -23.72 4.76 -5.09
N VAL A 45 -24.68 4.04 -4.53
CA VAL A 45 -26.10 4.39 -4.54
C VAL A 45 -26.47 5.00 -3.19
N PHE A 46 -27.10 6.18 -3.26
CA PHE A 46 -27.59 6.93 -2.12
C PHE A 46 -29.10 7.10 -2.23
N VAL A 47 -29.74 7.28 -1.08
CA VAL A 47 -31.19 7.50 -0.98
C VAL A 47 -31.41 8.67 -0.03
N TRP A 48 -31.96 9.77 -0.52
CA TRP A 48 -32.41 10.90 0.29
C TRP A 48 -33.46 11.70 -0.50
N GLU A 49 -34.26 12.50 0.19
CA GLU A 49 -35.14 13.48 -0.44
C GLU A 49 -34.38 14.78 -0.65
N GLU A 50 -34.33 15.27 -1.89
CA GLU A 50 -33.72 16.56 -2.17
C GLU A 50 -34.46 17.66 -1.40
N PRO A 51 -33.74 18.55 -0.69
CA PRO A 51 -34.35 19.62 0.07
C PRO A 51 -35.15 20.54 -0.86
N ILE A 52 -36.40 20.81 -0.49
CA ILE A 52 -37.33 21.65 -1.27
C ILE A 52 -37.09 23.13 -0.94
N PHE A 53 -36.58 23.43 0.27
CA PHE A 53 -36.35 24.79 0.75
C PHE A 53 -34.85 25.06 0.97
N PHE A 54 -34.45 26.32 0.77
CA PHE A 54 -33.05 26.75 0.92
C PHE A 54 -32.52 26.75 2.36
N ASP A 55 -33.42 26.63 3.35
CA ASP A 55 -33.09 26.62 4.79
C ASP A 55 -32.76 25.22 5.33
N ASP A 56 -32.94 24.17 4.52
CA ASP A 56 -32.60 22.80 4.91
C ASP A 56 -31.08 22.62 5.04
N ALA A 57 -30.67 21.85 6.06
CA ALA A 57 -29.26 21.58 6.32
C ALA A 57 -28.58 20.96 5.09
N PRO A 58 -27.34 21.38 4.74
CA PRO A 58 -26.65 20.85 3.59
C PRO A 58 -26.34 19.36 3.72
N ILE A 59 -26.77 18.59 2.73
CA ILE A 59 -26.43 17.17 2.63
C ILE A 59 -25.03 17.07 2.04
N ASP A 60 -24.11 16.42 2.75
CA ASP A 60 -22.79 16.06 2.23
C ASP A 60 -22.75 14.55 1.92
N PRO A 61 -22.81 14.14 0.63
CA PRO A 61 -22.74 12.73 0.26
C PRO A 61 -21.46 12.02 0.75
N LYS A 62 -20.38 12.75 1.09
CA LYS A 62 -19.17 12.15 1.66
C LYS A 62 -19.41 11.61 3.08
N GLN A 63 -20.37 12.17 3.80
CA GLN A 63 -20.73 11.81 5.16
C GLN A 63 -21.79 10.71 5.22
N LEU A 64 -22.44 10.37 4.09
CA LEU A 64 -23.46 9.33 4.02
C LEU A 64 -22.89 7.95 3.68
N LEU A 65 -23.54 6.90 4.22
CA LEU A 65 -23.33 5.52 3.81
C LEU A 65 -24.04 5.25 2.48
N ALA A 66 -23.31 4.66 1.55
CA ALA A 66 -23.80 4.29 0.23
C ALA A 66 -23.94 2.78 0.12
N PHE A 67 -24.93 2.32 -0.65
CA PHE A 67 -24.95 0.95 -1.14
C PHE A 67 -23.99 0.80 -2.31
N SER A 68 -23.29 -0.33 -2.38
CA SER A 68 -22.49 -0.72 -3.54
C SER A 68 -23.34 -1.61 -4.44
N VAL A 69 -23.92 -1.05 -5.49
CA VAL A 69 -24.86 -1.77 -6.37
C VAL A 69 -24.20 -2.06 -7.72
N PRO A 70 -24.23 -3.30 -8.22
CA PRO A 70 -23.73 -3.63 -9.56
C PRO A 70 -24.42 -2.79 -10.65
N ILE A 71 -23.66 -2.35 -11.64
CA ILE A 71 -24.18 -1.54 -12.75
C ILE A 71 -25.19 -2.31 -13.60
N SER A 72 -25.06 -3.63 -13.68
CA SER A 72 -26.02 -4.53 -14.35
C SER A 72 -27.40 -4.46 -13.69
N THR A 73 -27.45 -4.49 -12.36
CA THR A 73 -28.70 -4.33 -11.58
C THR A 73 -29.36 -2.99 -11.87
N LEU A 74 -28.59 -1.90 -11.84
CA LEU A 74 -29.11 -0.56 -12.14
C LEU A 74 -29.59 -0.44 -13.60
N CYS A 75 -28.89 -1.06 -14.55
CA CYS A 75 -29.32 -1.11 -15.95
C CYS A 75 -30.63 -1.88 -16.15
N LYS A 76 -30.85 -2.96 -15.37
CA LYS A 76 -32.10 -3.72 -15.40
C LYS A 76 -33.27 -2.86 -14.93
N VAL A 77 -33.14 -2.21 -13.78
CA VAL A 77 -34.14 -1.27 -13.25
C VAL A 77 -34.39 -0.12 -14.23
N TRP A 78 -33.33 0.42 -14.84
CA TRP A 78 -33.47 1.47 -15.87
C TRP A 78 -34.31 1.02 -17.08
N GLN A 79 -34.14 -0.22 -17.53
CA GLN A 79 -34.93 -0.77 -18.63
C GLN A 79 -36.41 -0.92 -18.25
N GLU A 80 -36.69 -1.40 -17.03
CA GLU A 80 -38.05 -1.51 -16.50
C GLU A 80 -38.73 -0.14 -16.44
N VAL A 81 -38.04 0.88 -15.93
CA VAL A 81 -38.55 2.26 -15.85
C VAL A 81 -38.75 2.88 -17.23
N LYS A 82 -37.83 2.68 -18.17
CA LYS A 82 -37.95 3.24 -19.53
C LYS A 82 -39.21 2.71 -20.24
N ASN A 83 -39.61 1.47 -19.96
CA ASN A 83 -40.81 0.86 -20.53
C ASN A 83 -42.11 1.47 -19.98
N LEU A 84 -42.06 2.10 -18.81
CA LEU A 84 -43.20 2.74 -18.14
C LEU A 84 -43.42 4.21 -18.57
N GLY A 85 -42.52 4.77 -19.39
CA GLY A 85 -42.72 6.08 -20.01
C GLY A 85 -42.88 7.23 -19.01
N TYR A 86 -43.98 7.98 -19.10
CA TYR A 86 -44.27 9.17 -18.29
C TYR A 86 -44.89 8.87 -16.90
N GLU A 87 -45.09 7.60 -16.53
CA GLU A 87 -45.72 7.21 -15.26
C GLU A 87 -44.81 7.39 -14.02
N ILE A 88 -43.54 7.72 -14.25
CA ILE A 88 -42.49 7.82 -13.23
C ILE A 88 -41.78 9.16 -13.37
N ASP A 89 -41.71 9.91 -12.26
CA ASP A 89 -41.15 11.26 -12.21
C ASP A 89 -39.63 11.24 -12.51
N TRP A 90 -38.85 10.52 -11.69
CA TRP A 90 -37.44 10.22 -11.92
C TRP A 90 -37.05 8.99 -11.08
N MET A 91 -36.19 8.13 -11.61
CA MET A 91 -35.66 6.98 -10.86
C MET A 91 -34.23 7.25 -10.36
N PHE A 92 -33.36 7.77 -11.23
CA PHE A 92 -31.95 7.99 -10.92
C PHE A 92 -31.52 9.42 -11.22
N LYS A 93 -30.75 10.01 -10.32
CA LYS A 93 -30.02 11.25 -10.51
C LYS A 93 -28.52 11.02 -10.34
N ARG A 94 -27.70 11.65 -11.17
CA ARG A 94 -26.24 11.71 -10.99
C ARG A 94 -25.92 12.79 -9.98
N ILE A 95 -25.10 12.45 -9.00
CA ILE A 95 -24.62 13.39 -7.97
C ILE A 95 -23.29 13.98 -8.44
N GLU A 96 -23.24 15.30 -8.63
CA GLU A 96 -22.01 16.05 -8.92
C GLU A 96 -21.63 16.96 -7.75
N ASN A 97 -20.32 17.16 -7.57
CA ASN A 97 -19.83 18.18 -6.65
C ASN A 97 -20.13 19.57 -7.24
N PRO A 98 -20.41 20.59 -6.40
CA PRO A 98 -20.63 21.95 -6.86
C PRO A 98 -19.43 22.47 -7.66
N LYS A 99 -19.68 23.08 -8.83
CA LYS A 99 -18.65 23.41 -9.82
C LYS A 99 -17.88 24.73 -9.60
N ASN A 100 -18.17 25.51 -8.55
CA ASN A 100 -17.53 26.82 -8.35
C ASN A 100 -16.85 26.98 -6.97
N LYS A 101 -15.57 27.33 -6.98
CA LYS A 101 -14.74 27.73 -5.82
C LYS A 101 -14.99 29.17 -5.34
N TYR A 102 -15.86 29.94 -5.99
CA TYR A 102 -15.97 31.41 -5.82
C TYR A 102 -17.35 31.94 -5.38
N ILE A 103 -18.28 31.09 -4.94
CA ILE A 103 -19.56 31.55 -4.38
C ILE A 103 -19.77 30.84 -3.05
N GLU A 104 -19.55 31.54 -1.96
CA GLU A 104 -19.60 31.06 -0.56
C GLU A 104 -21.02 30.73 -0.04
N THR A 105 -21.98 30.40 -0.91
CA THR A 105 -23.40 30.30 -0.49
C THR A 105 -24.17 29.06 -0.93
N TYR A 106 -23.59 28.10 -1.66
CA TYR A 106 -24.30 26.84 -1.96
C TYR A 106 -23.39 25.62 -1.85
N SER A 107 -23.39 25.00 -0.66
CA SER A 107 -22.66 23.76 -0.33
C SER A 107 -23.40 22.47 -0.72
N GLN A 108 -24.57 22.57 -1.36
CA GLN A 108 -25.39 21.41 -1.74
C GLN A 108 -24.83 20.70 -2.99
N PRO A 109 -24.91 19.36 -3.07
CA PRO A 109 -24.55 18.62 -4.27
C PRO A 109 -25.55 18.89 -5.40
N SER A 110 -25.05 18.98 -6.64
CA SER A 110 -25.90 19.11 -7.82
C SER A 110 -26.40 17.73 -8.25
N CYS A 111 -27.72 17.51 -8.23
CA CYS A 111 -28.33 16.25 -8.63
C CYS A 111 -29.02 16.40 -10.00
N MET A 112 -28.51 15.73 -11.03
CA MET A 112 -29.03 15.82 -12.40
C MET A 112 -29.72 14.52 -12.80
N THR A 113 -30.96 14.59 -13.30
CA THR A 113 -31.69 13.40 -13.76
C THR A 113 -30.91 12.66 -14.84
N ILE A 114 -30.77 11.35 -14.65
CA ILE A 114 -30.16 10.46 -15.64
C ILE A 114 -31.23 10.13 -16.68
N THR A 115 -30.96 10.46 -17.95
CA THR A 115 -31.92 10.32 -19.06
C THR A 115 -31.52 9.25 -20.07
N SER A 116 -30.33 8.66 -19.94
CA SER A 116 -29.83 7.63 -20.85
C SER A 116 -29.07 6.52 -20.11
N ARG A 117 -29.07 5.32 -20.71
CA ARG A 117 -28.31 4.17 -20.20
C ARG A 117 -26.80 4.46 -20.15
N GLU A 118 -26.28 5.20 -21.12
CA GLU A 118 -24.87 5.60 -21.15
C GLU A 118 -24.54 6.54 -19.99
N SER A 119 -25.41 7.52 -19.70
CA SER A 119 -25.24 8.40 -18.55
C SER A 119 -25.29 7.63 -17.23
N LEU A 120 -26.14 6.59 -17.12
CA LEU A 120 -26.19 5.71 -15.95
C LEU A 120 -24.87 4.98 -15.74
N ILE A 121 -24.33 4.36 -16.80
CA ILE A 121 -23.05 3.63 -16.77
C ILE A 121 -21.91 4.56 -16.34
N ASN A 122 -21.90 5.80 -16.81
CA ASN A 122 -20.84 6.76 -16.51
C ASN A 122 -21.01 7.48 -15.17
N SER A 123 -22.12 7.27 -14.45
CA SER A 123 -22.39 7.94 -13.16
C SER A 123 -21.86 7.13 -11.99
N VAL A 124 -20.82 7.62 -11.31
CA VAL A 124 -20.18 6.92 -10.16
C VAL A 124 -21.03 6.99 -8.89
N ARG A 125 -21.65 8.15 -8.65
CA ARG A 125 -22.54 8.42 -7.51
C ARG A 125 -23.95 8.66 -8.02
N ILE A 126 -24.87 7.83 -7.58
CA ILE A 126 -26.26 7.83 -8.04
C ILE A 126 -27.15 8.06 -6.84
N LEU A 127 -28.03 9.05 -6.95
CA LEU A 127 -29.16 9.24 -6.06
C LEU A 127 -30.34 8.46 -6.65
N VAL A 128 -30.99 7.64 -5.83
CA VAL A 128 -32.21 6.91 -6.20
C VAL A 128 -33.39 7.57 -5.53
N ASN A 129 -34.50 7.67 -6.26
CA ASN A 129 -35.74 8.24 -5.75
C ASN A 129 -36.28 7.39 -4.59
N PRO A 130 -36.43 7.95 -3.37
CA PRO A 130 -36.89 7.22 -2.19
C PRO A 130 -38.25 6.54 -2.35
N ARG A 131 -39.12 7.03 -3.25
CA ARG A 131 -40.44 6.45 -3.54
C ARG A 131 -40.34 5.02 -4.09
N TYR A 132 -39.26 4.69 -4.78
CA TYR A 132 -39.04 3.39 -5.44
C TYR A 132 -37.99 2.53 -4.74
N VAL A 133 -37.70 2.85 -3.47
CA VAL A 133 -36.69 2.17 -2.66
C VAL A 133 -37.31 1.57 -1.42
N TYR A 134 -37.16 0.27 -1.27
CA TYR A 134 -37.44 -0.44 -0.03
C TYR A 134 -36.15 -1.01 0.51
N TYR A 135 -35.86 -0.77 1.79
CA TYR A 135 -34.72 -1.39 2.47
C TYR A 135 -35.16 -2.03 3.79
N ASP A 136 -34.72 -3.26 3.98
CA ASP A 136 -34.88 -4.01 5.21
C ASP A 136 -33.56 -4.73 5.53
N ASP A 137 -33.26 -4.93 6.80
CA ASP A 137 -31.98 -5.52 7.22
C ASP A 137 -31.89 -7.02 6.92
N GLN A 138 -33.03 -7.71 6.77
CA GLN A 138 -33.10 -9.13 6.39
C GLN A 138 -33.16 -9.30 4.87
N MET A 139 -33.92 -8.47 4.16
CA MET A 139 -34.10 -8.59 2.70
C MET A 139 -33.07 -7.81 1.87
N GLY A 140 -32.45 -6.77 2.45
CA GLY A 140 -31.53 -5.87 1.78
C GLY A 140 -32.21 -4.76 0.97
N LEU A 141 -31.46 -4.16 0.04
CA LEU A 141 -31.93 -3.05 -0.79
C LEU A 141 -32.71 -3.57 -2.01
N LEU A 142 -33.95 -3.10 -2.15
CA LEU A 142 -34.78 -3.30 -3.32
C LEU A 142 -35.02 -1.96 -4.03
N ILE A 143 -34.81 -1.95 -5.35
CA ILE A 143 -35.08 -0.81 -6.22
C ILE A 143 -35.94 -1.32 -7.38
N SER A 144 -37.16 -0.80 -7.51
CA SER A 144 -38.06 -1.17 -8.61
C SER A 144 -39.19 -0.13 -8.72
N PRO A 145 -39.69 0.13 -9.95
CA PRO A 145 -40.87 0.98 -10.12
C PRO A 145 -42.13 0.46 -9.42
N ASP A 146 -42.23 -0.87 -9.21
CA ASP A 146 -43.40 -1.53 -8.62
C ASP A 146 -43.36 -1.57 -7.08
N VAL A 147 -42.25 -1.13 -6.48
CA VAL A 147 -42.05 -1.12 -5.04
C VAL A 147 -42.58 0.20 -4.47
N VAL A 148 -43.36 0.09 -3.40
CA VAL A 148 -43.71 1.24 -2.55
C VAL A 148 -42.60 1.44 -1.53
N GLY A 149 -41.88 2.55 -1.64
CA GLY A 149 -40.75 2.82 -0.79
C GLY A 149 -41.11 2.97 0.69
N ASN A 150 -40.20 2.55 1.59
CA ASN A 150 -40.41 2.57 3.03
C ASN A 150 -39.72 3.75 3.75
N ARG A 151 -39.51 4.85 3.02
CA ARG A 151 -38.85 6.08 3.49
C ARG A 151 -37.42 5.86 4.01
N PHE A 152 -36.73 4.84 3.50
CA PHE A 152 -35.31 4.66 3.82
C PHE A 152 -34.50 5.89 3.36
N ILE A 153 -33.60 6.36 4.23
CA ILE A 153 -32.64 7.42 3.94
C ILE A 153 -31.25 6.88 4.30
N SER A 154 -30.28 7.11 3.41
CA SER A 154 -28.88 6.76 3.64
C SER A 154 -28.38 7.34 4.97
N PRO A 155 -27.94 6.52 5.94
CA PRO A 155 -27.51 7.01 7.25
C PRO A 155 -26.13 7.67 7.18
N ASN A 156 -25.80 8.49 8.18
CA ASN A 156 -24.45 9.04 8.32
C ASN A 156 -23.42 7.94 8.63
N LYS A 157 -22.22 8.08 8.08
CA LYS A 157 -21.05 7.28 8.47
C LYS A 157 -20.74 7.52 9.94
N VAL A 158 -20.49 6.44 10.67
CA VAL A 158 -19.94 6.53 12.03
C VAL A 158 -18.57 7.21 11.95
N LYS A 159 -18.43 8.38 12.59
CA LYS A 159 -17.13 9.07 12.69
C LYS A 159 -16.20 8.23 13.55
N GLN A 160 -15.30 7.48 12.91
CA GLN A 160 -14.17 6.86 13.61
C GLN A 160 -13.17 7.95 13.95
N THR A 161 -12.95 8.22 15.23
CA THR A 161 -11.84 9.05 15.70
C THR A 161 -10.55 8.30 15.39
N THR A 162 -9.84 8.69 14.34
CA THR A 162 -8.53 8.13 14.02
C THR A 162 -7.52 8.64 15.04
N THR A 163 -7.34 7.92 16.14
CA THR A 163 -6.16 8.12 16.99
C THR A 163 -4.94 7.61 16.25
N SER A 164 -3.84 8.37 16.25
CA SER A 164 -2.55 7.85 15.75
C SER A 164 -2.05 6.82 16.76
N GLU A 165 -2.32 5.54 16.49
CA GLU A 165 -2.19 4.44 17.46
C GLU A 165 -0.80 3.84 17.57
N TYR A 166 0.18 4.28 16.76
CA TYR A 166 1.53 3.74 16.83
C TYR A 166 2.37 4.53 17.83
N ARG A 167 2.93 3.87 18.85
CA ARG A 167 4.02 4.42 19.68
C ARG A 167 5.30 3.71 19.25
N TYR A 168 6.33 4.47 18.92
CA TYR A 168 7.63 3.87 18.63
C TYR A 168 8.45 3.81 19.92
N GLY A 169 8.88 2.60 20.26
CA GLY A 169 10.00 2.39 21.18
C GLY A 169 11.32 2.44 20.41
N MET A 170 12.38 2.86 21.09
CA MET A 170 13.74 2.76 20.53
C MET A 170 14.08 1.30 20.25
N ASP A 171 14.58 1.04 19.03
CA ASP A 171 15.04 -0.28 18.62
C ASP A 171 16.40 -0.17 17.93
N THR A 172 17.23 -1.18 18.13
CA THR A 172 18.54 -1.28 17.48
C THR A 172 18.36 -1.86 16.07
N TYR A 173 19.27 -1.52 15.15
CA TYR A 173 19.24 -2.05 13.78
C TYR A 173 19.16 -3.58 13.75
N VAL A 174 20.04 -4.25 14.50
CA VAL A 174 20.08 -5.72 14.55
C VAL A 174 18.84 -6.29 15.25
N GLY A 175 18.43 -5.69 16.37
CA GLY A 175 17.24 -6.11 17.12
C GLY A 175 15.98 -6.07 16.26
N HIS A 176 15.78 -4.97 15.54
CA HIS A 176 14.66 -4.77 14.64
C HIS A 176 14.57 -5.86 13.56
N LEU A 177 15.68 -6.13 12.85
CA LEU A 177 15.69 -7.16 11.81
C LEU A 177 15.45 -8.57 12.38
N VAL A 178 15.95 -8.85 13.58
CA VAL A 178 15.69 -10.12 14.28
C VAL A 178 14.21 -10.25 14.65
N LEU A 179 13.56 -9.18 15.11
CA LEU A 179 12.14 -9.19 15.44
C LEU A 179 11.27 -9.30 14.18
N MET A 180 11.62 -8.63 13.08
CA MET A 180 10.95 -8.82 11.79
C MET A 180 11.04 -10.27 11.32
N TRP A 181 12.20 -10.91 11.46
CA TRP A 181 12.37 -12.31 11.10
C TRP A 181 11.61 -13.26 12.05
N LYS A 182 11.50 -12.88 13.33
CA LYS A 182 10.63 -13.58 14.28
C LYS A 182 9.16 -13.48 13.85
N CYS A 183 8.67 -12.31 13.44
CA CYS A 183 7.31 -12.15 12.90
C CYS A 183 7.07 -12.93 11.61
N TRP A 184 8.10 -13.09 10.78
CA TRP A 184 8.03 -13.95 9.61
C TRP A 184 7.75 -15.40 10.03
N ARG A 185 8.56 -15.94 10.95
CA ARG A 185 8.57 -17.37 11.26
C ARG A 185 7.55 -17.81 12.32
N ASP A 186 7.39 -17.02 13.38
CA ASP A 186 6.75 -17.45 14.61
C ASP A 186 5.39 -16.78 14.79
N ARG A 187 4.48 -17.50 15.46
CA ARG A 187 3.27 -16.90 16.03
C ARG A 187 3.63 -16.13 17.29
N PHE A 188 2.92 -15.05 17.58
CA PHE A 188 3.17 -14.27 18.78
C PHE A 188 1.89 -13.63 19.35
N PRO A 189 1.77 -13.54 20.69
CA PRO A 189 0.74 -12.73 21.33
C PRO A 189 1.02 -11.25 21.09
N THR A 190 -0.04 -10.48 20.88
CA THR A 190 0.01 -9.02 20.95
C THR A 190 -1.32 -8.47 21.43
N MET A 191 -1.35 -7.19 21.80
CA MET A 191 -2.56 -6.48 22.19
C MET A 191 -3.05 -5.64 21.02
N LEU A 192 -4.27 -5.90 20.55
CA LEU A 192 -4.92 -5.04 19.56
C LEU A 192 -5.96 -4.18 20.27
N LYS A 193 -6.08 -2.93 19.80
CA LYS A 193 -7.14 -2.03 20.23
C LYS A 193 -8.29 -2.11 19.23
N ARG A 194 -9.50 -2.38 19.70
CA ARG A 194 -10.73 -2.35 18.88
C ARG A 194 -11.80 -1.63 19.67
N ASN A 195 -12.40 -0.59 19.07
CA ASN A 195 -13.43 0.23 19.71
C ASN A 195 -13.02 0.84 21.06
N GLY A 196 -11.73 1.13 21.26
CA GLY A 196 -11.25 1.71 22.53
C GLY A 196 -10.71 0.69 23.53
N GLU A 197 -11.06 -0.58 23.39
CA GLU A 197 -10.67 -1.66 24.31
C GLU A 197 -9.48 -2.46 23.76
N PHE A 198 -8.60 -2.89 24.66
CA PHE A 198 -7.46 -3.75 24.33
C PHE A 198 -7.83 -5.21 24.56
N PHE A 199 -7.58 -6.05 23.56
CA PHE A 199 -7.74 -7.50 23.67
C PHE A 199 -6.47 -8.20 23.19
N GLU A 200 -6.15 -9.30 23.85
CA GLU A 200 -5.04 -10.15 23.46
C GLU A 200 -5.43 -10.92 22.19
N VAL A 201 -4.53 -10.92 21.20
CA VAL A 201 -4.69 -11.68 19.98
C VAL A 201 -3.40 -12.46 19.72
N GLN A 202 -3.56 -13.70 19.26
CA GLN A 202 -2.45 -14.48 18.71
C GLN A 202 -2.36 -14.21 17.22
N LEU A 203 -1.35 -13.46 16.80
CA LEU A 203 -1.10 -13.26 15.38
C LEU A 203 -0.37 -14.48 14.79
N GLY A 204 -0.83 -14.90 13.61
CA GLY A 204 -0.16 -15.91 12.80
C GLY A 204 1.24 -15.46 12.35
N SER A 205 2.08 -16.42 11.96
CA SER A 205 3.34 -16.10 11.31
C SER A 205 3.06 -15.54 9.91
N VAL A 206 3.85 -14.56 9.45
CA VAL A 206 3.68 -14.02 8.09
C VAL A 206 4.03 -15.09 7.04
N ARG A 207 4.91 -16.04 7.40
CA ARG A 207 5.28 -17.20 6.57
C ARG A 207 4.07 -18.08 6.29
N ASP A 208 3.24 -18.42 7.28
CA ASP A 208 2.03 -19.23 7.09
C ASP A 208 1.03 -18.54 6.13
N GLU A 209 0.97 -17.21 6.18
CA GLU A 209 0.06 -16.40 5.35
C GLU A 209 0.53 -16.31 3.88
N LEU A 210 1.83 -16.15 3.65
CA LEU A 210 2.35 -15.72 2.34
C LEU A 210 3.26 -16.73 1.64
N LEU A 211 3.92 -17.64 2.35
CA LEU A 211 4.84 -18.59 1.73
C LEU A 211 4.15 -19.51 0.70
N PRO A 212 2.98 -20.13 1.00
CA PRO A 212 2.33 -21.01 0.03
C PRO A 212 1.88 -20.24 -1.23
N ALA A 213 1.40 -19.00 -1.06
CA ALA A 213 0.99 -18.14 -2.17
C ALA A 213 2.19 -17.70 -3.01
N GLY A 214 3.28 -17.28 -2.36
CA GLY A 214 4.52 -16.85 -3.01
C GLY A 214 5.24 -17.97 -3.74
N GLY A 215 5.39 -19.14 -3.10
CA GLY A 215 5.98 -20.34 -3.71
C GLY A 215 5.16 -20.82 -4.91
N ARG A 216 3.84 -20.91 -4.77
CA ARG A 216 2.94 -21.23 -5.90
C ARG A 216 3.09 -20.23 -7.04
N PHE A 217 3.11 -18.94 -6.74
CA PHE A 217 3.26 -17.90 -7.76
C PHE A 217 4.59 -18.01 -8.51
N ILE A 218 5.71 -18.19 -7.79
CA ILE A 218 7.02 -18.40 -8.38
C ILE A 218 7.00 -19.61 -9.31
N ARG A 219 6.46 -20.75 -8.85
CA ARG A 219 6.36 -21.97 -9.66
C ARG A 219 5.50 -21.73 -10.90
N GLU A 220 4.30 -21.19 -10.76
CA GLU A 220 3.37 -21.07 -11.89
C GLU A 220 3.73 -19.98 -12.91
N LYS A 221 4.44 -18.92 -12.48
CA LYS A 221 4.62 -17.70 -13.29
C LYS A 221 6.07 -17.34 -13.60
N ILE A 222 7.03 -17.76 -12.78
CA ILE A 222 8.43 -17.33 -12.92
C ILE A 222 9.36 -18.49 -13.29
N PHE A 223 9.22 -19.63 -12.59
CA PHE A 223 10.00 -20.86 -12.74
C PHE A 223 9.10 -22.11 -12.74
N PRO A 224 8.43 -22.44 -13.86
CA PRO A 224 7.56 -23.62 -14.01
C PRO A 224 8.21 -24.95 -13.69
N ASP A 225 9.52 -25.06 -13.93
CA ASP A 225 10.28 -26.29 -13.71
C ASP A 225 10.76 -26.46 -12.26
N ALA A 226 10.59 -25.44 -11.40
CA ALA A 226 10.98 -25.53 -10.00
C ALA A 226 10.04 -26.44 -9.21
N THR A 227 10.61 -27.24 -8.32
CA THR A 227 9.80 -27.97 -7.33
C THR A 227 9.10 -27.00 -6.38
N GLU A 228 8.06 -27.48 -5.68
CA GLU A 228 7.36 -26.68 -4.67
C GLU A 228 8.32 -26.16 -3.59
N SER A 229 9.19 -27.05 -3.10
CA SER A 229 10.19 -26.73 -2.08
C SER A 229 11.19 -25.67 -2.55
N GLU A 230 11.67 -25.76 -3.80
CA GLU A 230 12.59 -24.75 -4.36
C GLU A 230 11.90 -23.39 -4.55
N ALA A 231 10.66 -23.38 -5.04
CA ALA A 231 9.91 -22.16 -5.24
C ALA A 231 9.55 -21.47 -3.92
N GLU A 232 9.13 -22.22 -2.90
CA GLU A 232 8.93 -21.70 -1.55
C GLU A 232 10.23 -21.19 -0.94
N THR A 233 11.32 -21.95 -1.07
CA THR A 233 12.65 -21.53 -0.57
C THR A 233 13.10 -20.23 -1.24
N LEU A 234 12.92 -20.11 -2.56
CA LEU A 234 13.24 -18.88 -3.27
C LEU A 234 12.39 -17.72 -2.77
N PHE A 235 11.07 -17.90 -2.59
CA PHE A 235 10.21 -16.84 -2.06
C PHE A 235 10.65 -16.40 -0.66
N GLU A 236 10.97 -17.34 0.23
CA GLU A 236 11.51 -17.07 1.57
C GLU A 236 12.83 -16.30 1.50
N TYR A 237 13.69 -16.59 0.52
CA TYR A 237 14.92 -15.84 0.26
C TYR A 237 14.65 -14.42 -0.26
N LEU A 238 13.64 -14.22 -1.10
CA LEU A 238 13.25 -12.86 -1.52
C LEU A 238 12.79 -12.03 -0.31
N VAL A 239 12.00 -12.63 0.59
CA VAL A 239 11.53 -11.96 1.80
C VAL A 239 12.67 -11.66 2.77
N VAL A 240 13.57 -12.62 3.05
CA VAL A 240 14.68 -12.39 3.98
C VAL A 240 15.64 -11.32 3.46
N LEU A 241 15.91 -11.30 2.16
CA LEU A 241 16.74 -10.27 1.54
C LEU A 241 16.02 -8.92 1.53
N ALA A 242 14.71 -8.87 1.34
CA ALA A 242 13.94 -7.63 1.50
C ALA A 242 14.04 -7.09 2.94
N ILE A 243 13.89 -7.94 3.95
CA ILE A 243 14.06 -7.57 5.37
C ILE A 243 15.47 -7.04 5.61
N LEU A 244 16.51 -7.77 5.20
CA LEU A 244 17.91 -7.37 5.40
C LEU A 244 18.29 -6.06 4.69
N THR A 245 17.62 -5.74 3.59
CA THR A 245 18.02 -4.62 2.72
C THR A 245 17.17 -3.36 2.89
N HIS A 246 15.93 -3.45 3.40
CA HIS A 246 15.01 -2.31 3.38
C HIS A 246 15.49 -1.08 4.15
N ASP A 247 16.32 -1.28 5.18
CA ASP A 247 16.78 -0.25 6.11
C ASP A 247 18.29 0.01 6.08
N LEU A 248 19.02 -0.50 5.09
CA LEU A 248 20.47 -0.24 4.96
C LEU A 248 20.81 1.25 4.95
N GLY A 249 19.95 2.12 4.41
CA GLY A 249 20.12 3.57 4.45
C GLY A 249 20.13 4.15 5.86
N LYS A 250 19.52 3.47 6.86
CA LYS A 250 19.63 3.86 8.27
C LYS A 250 21.05 3.69 8.80
N LEU A 251 21.88 2.85 8.18
CA LEU A 251 23.29 2.65 8.56
C LEU A 251 24.21 3.78 8.06
N GLN A 252 23.68 4.77 7.34
CA GLN A 252 24.42 5.94 6.89
C GLN A 252 24.77 6.87 8.07
N VAL A 253 25.98 7.44 8.08
CA VAL A 253 26.50 8.28 9.19
C VAL A 253 25.53 9.40 9.53
N LYS A 254 25.09 10.17 8.54
CA LYS A 254 24.20 11.32 8.75
C LYS A 254 22.83 10.89 9.28
N TRP A 255 22.28 9.76 8.83
CA TRP A 255 21.04 9.22 9.39
C TRP A 255 21.22 8.89 10.88
N GLN A 256 22.29 8.18 11.25
CA GLN A 256 22.59 7.84 12.64
C GLN A 256 22.82 9.08 13.50
N GLU A 257 23.55 10.08 13.01
CA GLU A 257 23.75 11.36 13.71
C GLU A 257 22.42 12.05 14.04
N VAL A 258 21.55 12.19 13.04
CA VAL A 258 20.25 12.85 13.22
C VAL A 258 19.38 12.07 14.22
N MET A 259 19.24 10.76 14.04
CA MET A 259 18.36 9.95 14.89
C MET A 259 18.91 9.79 16.31
N ARG A 260 20.23 9.70 16.50
CA ARG A 260 20.84 9.72 17.84
C ARG A 260 20.63 11.05 18.55
N GLY A 261 20.72 12.17 17.83
CA GLY A 261 20.45 13.48 18.43
C GLY A 261 18.99 13.62 18.86
N TRP A 262 18.02 13.11 18.08
CA TRP A 262 16.64 13.02 18.55
C TRP A 262 16.50 12.09 19.76
N GLN A 263 17.09 10.90 19.72
CA GLN A 263 17.02 9.94 20.81
C GLN A 263 17.61 10.47 22.12
N ALA A 264 18.64 11.32 22.05
CA ALA A 264 19.18 12.01 23.23
C ALA A 264 18.16 12.99 23.86
N ILE A 265 17.39 13.70 23.02
CA ILE A 265 16.27 14.54 23.47
C ILE A 265 15.17 13.67 24.07
N ALA A 266 14.79 12.59 23.39
CA ALA A 266 13.79 11.63 23.87
C ALA A 266 14.15 11.05 25.25
N HIS A 267 15.39 10.59 25.42
CA HIS A 267 15.91 10.06 26.68
C HIS A 267 15.94 11.11 27.81
N SER A 268 16.42 12.33 27.53
CA SER A 268 16.57 13.36 28.56
C SER A 268 15.26 14.06 28.94
N SER A 269 14.33 14.23 28.00
CA SER A 269 13.14 15.07 28.17
C SER A 269 11.83 14.29 28.25
N PHE A 270 11.82 13.03 27.80
CA PHE A 270 10.59 12.23 27.66
C PHE A 270 10.72 10.81 28.22
N HIS A 271 11.70 10.57 29.09
CA HIS A 271 11.99 9.25 29.68
C HIS A 271 12.19 8.15 28.63
N GLY A 272 12.69 8.50 27.44
CA GLY A 272 13.08 7.55 26.41
C GLY A 272 14.27 6.68 26.86
N THR A 273 14.62 5.69 26.04
CA THR A 273 15.66 4.71 26.31
C THR A 273 17.05 5.25 25.96
N ASN A 274 18.08 4.89 26.72
CA ASN A 274 19.44 5.25 26.36
C ASN A 274 19.93 4.43 25.14
N PRO A 275 20.31 5.07 24.02
CA PRO A 275 20.72 4.36 22.81
C PRO A 275 22.06 3.62 22.95
N ARG A 276 22.86 3.90 24.00
CA ARG A 276 24.24 3.41 24.17
C ARG A 276 25.05 3.63 22.88
N SER A 277 25.93 2.69 22.53
CA SER A 277 26.72 2.68 21.29
C SER A 277 26.04 1.93 20.13
N HIS A 278 24.80 1.45 20.29
CA HIS A 278 24.13 0.66 19.26
C HIS A 278 23.67 1.52 18.08
N LEU A 279 23.71 0.94 16.87
CA LEU A 279 23.09 1.56 15.70
C LEU A 279 21.57 1.46 15.82
N LEU A 280 20.88 2.57 15.56
CA LEU A 280 19.44 2.68 15.75
C LEU A 280 18.67 2.28 14.48
N ALA A 281 17.54 1.60 14.66
CA ALA A 281 16.51 1.41 13.62
C ALA A 281 15.34 2.36 13.85
N HIS A 282 14.90 2.45 15.11
CA HIS A 282 13.80 3.28 15.57
C HIS A 282 14.22 4.07 16.80
N THR A 283 13.56 5.20 17.01
CA THR A 283 13.76 6.07 18.17
C THR A 283 12.46 6.17 18.94
N ASP A 284 12.56 6.43 20.25
CA ASP A 284 11.38 6.69 21.07
C ASP A 284 10.62 7.89 20.52
N TYR A 285 9.34 7.68 20.23
CA TYR A 285 8.44 8.73 19.77
C TYR A 285 6.98 8.33 20.00
N ASP A 286 6.25 9.17 20.72
CA ASP A 286 4.81 9.06 20.91
C ASP A 286 4.09 10.14 20.08
N PRO A 287 3.37 9.79 18.99
CA PRO A 287 2.60 10.75 18.21
C PRO A 287 1.35 11.26 18.94
N GLY A 288 0.96 10.66 20.06
CA GLY A 288 -0.05 11.18 20.97
C GLY A 288 0.46 12.33 21.84
N ASP A 289 1.78 12.43 22.04
CA ASP A 289 2.41 13.47 22.85
C ASP A 289 2.70 14.72 21.99
N GLN A 290 1.91 15.78 22.22
CA GLN A 290 2.04 17.04 21.50
C GLN A 290 3.40 17.73 21.71
N ALA A 291 4.05 17.55 22.87
CA ALA A 291 5.35 18.12 23.15
C ALA A 291 6.44 17.42 22.32
N GLN A 292 6.42 16.08 22.27
CA GLN A 292 7.34 15.30 21.43
C GLN A 292 7.18 15.66 19.95
N ARG A 293 5.93 15.72 19.44
CA ARG A 293 5.66 16.13 18.05
C ARG A 293 6.28 17.48 17.71
N THR A 294 6.13 18.45 18.61
CA THR A 294 6.60 19.82 18.39
C THR A 294 8.13 19.88 18.41
N GLN A 295 8.76 19.21 19.38
CA GLN A 295 10.22 19.17 19.49
C GLN A 295 10.87 18.38 18.37
N LEU A 296 10.36 17.22 17.99
CA LEU A 296 10.87 16.43 16.86
C LEU A 296 10.82 17.25 15.57
N LYS A 297 9.69 17.91 15.29
CA LYS A 297 9.55 18.79 14.11
C LYS A 297 10.56 19.93 14.14
N ALA A 298 10.79 20.57 15.29
CA ALA A 298 11.77 21.65 15.42
C ALA A 298 13.21 21.15 15.22
N TYR A 299 13.52 19.97 15.73
CA TYR A 299 14.82 19.31 15.56
C TYR A 299 15.07 18.90 14.11
N GLU A 300 14.14 18.22 13.45
CA GLU A 300 14.25 17.77 12.05
C GLU A 300 14.22 18.92 11.04
N LYS A 301 13.70 20.10 11.42
CA LYS A 301 13.81 21.32 10.61
C LYS A 301 15.27 21.77 10.45
N LYS A 302 16.08 21.59 11.50
CA LYS A 302 17.52 21.93 11.52
C LYS A 302 18.40 20.76 11.09
N ASN A 303 17.95 19.53 11.37
CA ASN A 303 18.69 18.30 11.15
C ASN A 303 17.93 17.38 10.20
N LYS A 304 18.11 17.59 8.88
CA LYS A 304 17.42 16.77 7.88
C LYS A 304 18.08 15.41 7.73
N ARG A 305 17.35 14.36 8.08
CA ARG A 305 17.73 12.97 7.77
C ARG A 305 17.67 12.70 6.26
N PRO A 306 18.60 11.89 5.72
CA PRO A 306 18.50 11.44 4.33
C PRO A 306 17.34 10.49 4.09
N ASN A 307 16.98 10.27 2.83
CA ASN A 307 15.91 9.35 2.45
C ASN A 307 16.45 7.91 2.50
N HIS A 308 16.34 7.29 3.68
CA HIS A 308 16.91 5.98 3.92
C HIS A 308 16.31 4.91 3.01
N ALA A 309 15.03 4.97 2.65
CA ALA A 309 14.41 3.95 1.81
C ALA A 309 15.04 3.88 0.41
N VAL A 310 15.26 5.03 -0.23
CA VAL A 310 15.90 5.05 -1.57
C VAL A 310 17.39 4.72 -1.46
N GLU A 311 18.08 5.19 -0.42
CA GLU A 311 19.47 4.80 -0.16
C GLU A 311 19.61 3.29 0.07
N SER A 312 18.71 2.69 0.82
CA SER A 312 18.60 1.25 1.04
C SER A 312 18.47 0.48 -0.27
N ALA A 313 17.54 0.89 -1.13
CA ALA A 313 17.34 0.28 -2.44
C ALA A 313 18.58 0.38 -3.34
N PHE A 314 19.30 1.50 -3.29
CA PHE A 314 20.55 1.68 -4.03
C PHE A 314 21.65 0.74 -3.53
N LEU A 315 21.81 0.61 -2.21
CA LEU A 315 22.80 -0.25 -1.56
C LEU A 315 22.46 -1.74 -1.74
N ALA A 316 21.17 -2.10 -1.73
CA ALA A 316 20.68 -3.46 -1.90
C ALA A 316 21.24 -4.14 -3.15
N ARG A 317 21.50 -3.38 -4.23
CA ARG A 317 22.04 -3.91 -5.50
C ARG A 317 23.32 -4.74 -5.30
N GLU A 318 24.22 -4.31 -4.41
CA GLU A 318 25.46 -5.06 -4.17
C GLU A 318 25.19 -6.38 -3.46
N ILE A 319 24.40 -6.34 -2.37
CA ILE A 319 24.00 -7.55 -1.64
C ILE A 319 23.28 -8.52 -2.57
N LEU A 320 22.32 -8.05 -3.37
CA LEU A 320 21.54 -8.89 -4.29
C LEU A 320 22.40 -9.48 -5.42
N LYS A 321 23.38 -8.72 -5.91
CA LYS A 321 24.35 -9.21 -6.89
C LYS A 321 25.21 -10.35 -6.33
N ILE A 322 25.61 -10.26 -5.07
CA ILE A 322 26.48 -11.25 -4.41
C ILE A 322 25.66 -12.46 -3.93
N SER A 323 24.53 -12.22 -3.27
CA SER A 323 23.74 -13.23 -2.59
C SER A 323 22.78 -13.99 -3.50
N LEU A 324 22.01 -13.27 -4.33
CA LEU A 324 20.86 -13.85 -5.04
C LEU A 324 21.17 -14.20 -6.50
N SER A 325 21.98 -13.39 -7.18
CA SER A 325 22.28 -13.61 -8.61
C SER A 325 22.92 -14.97 -8.91
N PRO A 326 23.91 -15.47 -8.12
CA PRO A 326 24.48 -16.79 -8.36
C PRO A 326 23.45 -17.90 -8.22
N LEU A 327 22.60 -17.85 -7.18
CA LEU A 327 21.53 -18.84 -6.98
C LEU A 327 20.56 -18.86 -8.16
N LEU A 328 20.09 -17.70 -8.62
CA LEU A 328 19.13 -17.63 -9.74
C LEU A 328 19.74 -18.19 -11.05
N ARG A 329 21.01 -17.88 -11.31
CA ARG A 329 21.70 -18.37 -12.50
C ARG A 329 21.97 -19.88 -12.41
N ASP A 330 22.52 -20.32 -11.30
CA ASP A 330 23.13 -21.65 -11.19
C ASP A 330 22.08 -22.73 -10.83
N TYR A 331 20.98 -22.37 -10.16
CA TYR A 331 19.94 -23.31 -9.71
C TYR A 331 18.60 -23.16 -10.44
N PHE A 332 18.28 -21.97 -10.95
CA PHE A 332 17.03 -21.73 -11.69
C PHE A 332 17.24 -21.48 -13.19
N ASN A 333 18.49 -21.60 -13.66
CA ASN A 333 18.89 -21.33 -15.05
C ASN A 333 18.34 -19.99 -15.59
N ALA A 334 18.27 -18.98 -14.71
CA ALA A 334 17.69 -17.69 -15.06
C ALA A 334 18.67 -16.90 -15.95
N ASP A 335 18.16 -16.37 -17.05
CA ASP A 335 18.92 -15.43 -17.88
C ASP A 335 19.13 -14.08 -17.18
N LEU A 336 19.97 -13.23 -17.77
CA LEU A 336 20.34 -11.93 -17.20
C LEU A 336 19.14 -11.00 -17.00
N GLU A 337 18.13 -11.10 -17.87
CA GLU A 337 16.95 -10.25 -17.83
C GLU A 337 16.02 -10.67 -16.69
N LYS A 338 15.71 -11.96 -16.56
CA LYS A 338 14.95 -12.53 -15.46
C LYS A 338 15.64 -12.29 -14.12
N ILE A 339 16.96 -12.46 -14.04
CA ILE A 339 17.74 -12.10 -12.84
C ILE A 339 17.51 -10.63 -12.51
N ARG A 340 17.71 -9.72 -13.46
CA ARG A 340 17.52 -8.28 -13.25
C ARG A 340 16.12 -7.97 -12.72
N TYR A 341 15.07 -8.58 -13.27
CA TYR A 341 13.70 -8.37 -12.81
C TYR A 341 13.48 -8.88 -11.38
N ILE A 342 13.95 -10.07 -11.05
CA ILE A 342 13.82 -10.62 -9.69
C ILE A 342 14.57 -9.75 -8.68
N LEU A 343 15.81 -9.33 -8.98
CA LEU A 343 16.54 -8.41 -8.09
C LEU A 343 15.77 -7.10 -7.90
N HIS A 344 15.18 -6.58 -8.98
CA HIS A 344 14.43 -5.32 -8.94
C HIS A 344 13.16 -5.40 -8.08
N THR A 345 12.56 -6.59 -7.92
CA THR A 345 11.43 -6.77 -6.98
C THR A 345 11.83 -6.43 -5.54
N ILE A 346 13.02 -6.85 -5.10
CA ILE A 346 13.54 -6.56 -3.75
C ILE A 346 13.98 -5.10 -3.67
N ILE A 347 14.63 -4.57 -4.71
CA ILE A 347 15.03 -3.15 -4.78
C ILE A 347 13.80 -2.23 -4.63
N MET A 348 12.69 -2.56 -5.32
CA MET A 348 11.43 -1.83 -5.17
C MET A 348 10.83 -2.00 -3.78
N ALA A 349 10.85 -3.21 -3.20
CA ALA A 349 10.37 -3.45 -1.84
C ALA A 349 11.14 -2.59 -0.82
N ALA A 350 12.46 -2.57 -0.91
CA ALA A 350 13.33 -1.71 -0.10
C ALA A 350 13.07 -0.22 -0.36
N GLY A 351 12.90 0.21 -1.61
CA GLY A 351 12.71 1.63 -1.94
C GLY A 351 11.34 2.20 -1.57
N ARG A 352 10.31 1.34 -1.55
CA ARG A 352 8.90 1.73 -1.42
C ARG A 352 8.25 1.30 -0.11
N HIS A 353 9.01 0.79 0.86
CA HIS A 353 8.41 0.26 2.09
C HIS A 353 7.61 1.32 2.87
N HIS A 354 8.02 2.60 2.86
CA HIS A 354 7.26 3.71 3.46
C HIS A 354 6.27 4.43 2.52
N SER A 355 6.54 4.46 1.22
CA SER A 355 5.67 5.10 0.23
C SER A 355 5.63 4.28 -1.05
N ALA A 356 4.43 3.91 -1.50
CA ALA A 356 4.23 3.10 -2.69
C ALA A 356 4.76 3.77 -3.98
N TRP A 357 4.94 5.09 -3.97
CA TRP A 357 5.29 5.90 -5.14
C TRP A 357 6.69 6.49 -5.09
N ALA A 358 7.58 5.96 -4.24
CA ALA A 358 8.98 6.35 -4.30
C ALA A 358 9.57 6.01 -5.68
N ALA A 359 10.14 7.04 -6.35
CA ALA A 359 10.64 6.96 -7.72
C ALA A 359 12.18 6.82 -7.81
N GLY A 360 12.90 7.13 -6.74
CA GLY A 360 14.36 7.08 -6.70
C GLY A 360 15.01 8.47 -6.84
N TRP A 361 16.12 8.58 -7.58
CA TRP A 361 16.91 9.81 -7.75
C TRP A 361 17.05 10.23 -9.20
N LYS A 362 16.81 11.52 -9.46
CA LYS A 362 17.12 12.19 -10.73
C LYS A 362 18.48 12.88 -10.65
N MET A 363 19.01 13.40 -11.76
CA MET A 363 20.34 14.04 -11.78
C MET A 363 20.51 15.17 -10.77
N GLY A 364 19.46 15.95 -10.51
CA GLY A 364 19.49 17.00 -9.49
C GLY A 364 19.62 16.46 -8.06
N ASP A 365 19.17 15.24 -7.78
CA ASP A 365 19.32 14.58 -6.49
C ASP A 365 20.71 13.96 -6.34
N VAL A 366 21.20 13.34 -7.43
CA VAL A 366 22.53 12.73 -7.49
C VAL A 366 23.62 13.75 -7.12
N ALA A 367 23.56 14.96 -7.67
CA ALA A 367 24.51 16.03 -7.34
C ALA A 367 24.46 16.45 -5.86
N LYS A 368 23.28 16.39 -5.23
CA LYS A 368 23.10 16.75 -3.80
C LYS A 368 23.55 15.63 -2.86
N ILE A 369 23.33 14.39 -3.24
CA ILE A 369 23.68 13.22 -2.44
C ILE A 369 25.19 12.99 -2.54
N GLY A 370 25.72 12.88 -3.76
CA GLY A 370 27.13 12.67 -4.08
C GLY A 370 27.69 11.31 -3.63
N LYS A 371 27.54 10.97 -2.35
CA LYS A 371 27.97 9.71 -1.76
C LYS A 371 27.10 9.29 -0.58
N ILE A 372 27.01 7.98 -0.37
CA ILE A 372 26.49 7.37 0.85
C ILE A 372 27.70 6.90 1.67
N GLN A 373 27.87 7.46 2.86
CA GLN A 373 28.91 7.06 3.79
C GLN A 373 28.29 6.27 4.94
N LEU A 374 28.62 4.98 5.01
CA LEU A 374 28.14 4.09 6.07
C LEU A 374 28.91 4.33 7.37
N HIS A 375 28.23 4.10 8.48
CA HIS A 375 28.85 4.06 9.79
C HIS A 375 29.91 2.94 9.86
N PRO A 376 31.03 3.10 10.58
CA PRO A 376 32.08 2.06 10.70
C PRO A 376 31.54 0.69 11.11
N GLU A 377 30.57 0.67 12.04
CA GLU A 377 29.90 -0.56 12.50
C GLU A 377 28.85 -1.14 11.55
N ALA A 378 28.57 -0.51 10.39
CA ALA A 378 27.51 -0.94 9.49
C ALA A 378 27.72 -2.37 8.97
N LYS A 379 28.94 -2.70 8.52
CA LYS A 379 29.28 -4.05 8.04
C LYS A 379 29.10 -5.11 9.13
N ASN A 380 29.51 -4.78 10.35
CA ASN A 380 29.34 -5.66 11.51
C ASN A 380 27.87 -5.88 11.83
N ALA A 381 27.05 -4.82 11.81
CA ALA A 381 25.61 -4.91 12.04
C ALA A 381 24.90 -5.76 10.97
N ILE A 382 25.25 -5.61 9.69
CA ILE A 382 24.70 -6.41 8.59
C ILE A 382 25.10 -7.89 8.77
N ALA A 383 26.38 -8.17 8.99
CA ALA A 383 26.88 -9.53 9.19
C ALA A 383 26.24 -10.20 10.42
N LEU A 384 26.08 -9.45 11.51
CA LEU A 384 25.44 -9.96 12.73
C LEU A 384 23.96 -10.26 12.49
N SER A 385 23.24 -9.37 11.79
CA SER A 385 21.84 -9.59 11.39
C SER A 385 21.70 -10.86 10.55
N TRP A 386 22.56 -11.02 9.54
CA TRP A 386 22.63 -12.26 8.74
C TRP A 386 22.82 -13.49 9.62
N ARG A 387 23.79 -13.49 10.55
CA ARG A 387 24.06 -14.65 11.43
C ARG A 387 22.89 -15.01 12.35
N TYR A 388 22.08 -14.05 12.78
CA TYR A 388 20.89 -14.34 13.58
C TYR A 388 19.75 -14.92 12.75
N ILE A 389 19.63 -14.48 11.50
CA ILE A 389 18.54 -14.84 10.60
C ILE A 389 18.83 -16.15 9.85
N ALA A 390 20.01 -16.27 9.26
CA ALA A 390 20.38 -17.34 8.32
C ALA A 390 20.35 -18.74 8.93
N ARG A 391 20.51 -18.87 10.26
CA ARG A 391 20.43 -20.17 10.95
C ARG A 391 19.05 -20.83 10.85
N PHE A 392 18.04 -20.08 10.45
CA PHE A 392 16.66 -20.53 10.32
C PHE A 392 16.19 -20.63 8.86
N LEU A 393 17.06 -20.31 7.91
CA LEU A 393 16.74 -20.44 6.50
C LEU A 393 16.75 -21.91 6.08
N PRO A 394 15.92 -22.30 5.10
CA PRO A 394 16.02 -23.61 4.49
C PRO A 394 17.43 -23.82 3.91
N ASN A 395 17.97 -25.02 4.06
CA ASN A 395 19.29 -25.42 3.52
C ASN A 395 19.17 -26.10 2.14
N THR A 396 18.00 -26.01 1.50
CA THR A 396 17.68 -26.64 0.21
C THR A 396 18.36 -25.97 -0.98
N LEU A 397 18.64 -24.67 -0.89
CA LEU A 397 19.33 -23.89 -1.91
C LEU A 397 20.48 -23.10 -1.26
N PRO A 398 21.60 -22.86 -1.97
CA PRO A 398 22.70 -22.10 -1.37
C PRO A 398 22.46 -20.59 -1.50
N LEU A 399 22.32 -19.91 -0.37
CA LEU A 399 22.28 -18.44 -0.33
C LEU A 399 23.55 -17.87 0.28
N GLN A 400 24.27 -17.04 -0.47
CA GLN A 400 25.52 -16.44 0.02
C GLN A 400 25.25 -15.34 1.06
N PRO A 401 26.12 -15.17 2.08
CA PRO A 401 25.95 -14.14 3.09
C PRO A 401 25.75 -12.73 2.54
N ALA A 402 24.68 -12.07 2.99
CA ALA A 402 24.42 -10.68 2.66
C ALA A 402 25.40 -9.76 3.40
N ASN A 403 26.24 -9.04 2.65
CA ASN A 403 27.05 -7.95 3.22
C ASN A 403 27.46 -6.92 2.15
N LEU A 404 27.89 -5.76 2.63
CA LEU A 404 28.43 -4.66 1.85
C LEU A 404 29.96 -4.67 1.91
N SER A 405 30.63 -4.52 0.78
CA SER A 405 32.10 -4.56 0.68
C SER A 405 32.75 -3.21 0.97
N ARG A 406 32.03 -2.11 0.78
CA ARG A 406 32.55 -0.74 0.90
C ARG A 406 31.90 0.01 2.06
N GLU A 407 32.60 1.02 2.56
CA GLU A 407 32.08 1.99 3.54
C GLU A 407 31.53 3.25 2.87
N VAL A 408 32.02 3.56 1.67
CA VAL A 408 31.61 4.72 0.89
C VAL A 408 31.16 4.28 -0.49
N TYR A 409 29.95 4.70 -0.87
CA TYR A 409 29.34 4.44 -2.16
C TYR A 409 29.14 5.75 -2.90
N ALA A 410 29.82 5.93 -4.03
CA ALA A 410 29.60 7.08 -4.89
C ALA A 410 28.24 6.96 -5.57
N VAL A 411 27.45 8.04 -5.54
CA VAL A 411 26.19 8.18 -6.26
C VAL A 411 26.48 9.02 -7.49
N THR A 412 26.72 8.36 -8.62
CA THR A 412 27.16 9.01 -9.87
C THR A 412 26.11 8.95 -10.98
N GLN A 413 25.04 8.19 -10.79
CA GLN A 413 24.01 7.93 -11.80
C GLN A 413 22.63 8.07 -11.19
N GLU A 414 21.66 8.41 -12.03
CA GLU A 414 20.26 8.30 -11.68
C GLU A 414 19.91 6.89 -11.21
N PHE A 415 18.91 6.81 -10.35
CA PHE A 415 18.46 5.55 -9.79
C PHE A 415 16.94 5.52 -9.84
N ASP A 416 16.39 4.72 -10.74
CA ASP A 416 14.95 4.65 -10.97
C ASP A 416 14.36 3.36 -10.40
N LEU A 417 13.32 3.53 -9.58
CA LEU A 417 12.54 2.43 -9.01
C LEU A 417 11.42 1.96 -9.95
N ASN A 418 11.04 2.73 -10.97
CA ASN A 418 9.96 2.44 -11.92
C ASN A 418 10.40 1.61 -13.14
N ARG A 419 11.14 0.51 -12.92
CA ARG A 419 11.72 -0.28 -14.03
C ARG A 419 10.78 -1.24 -14.74
N PHE A 420 9.64 -1.59 -14.14
CA PHE A 420 8.72 -2.55 -14.77
C PHE A 420 7.73 -1.84 -15.68
N GLU A 421 7.63 -2.34 -16.91
CA GLU A 421 6.57 -1.97 -17.85
C GLU A 421 5.41 -2.96 -17.74
N THR A 422 4.32 -2.71 -18.48
CA THR A 422 3.13 -3.57 -18.48
C THR A 422 3.44 -5.02 -18.90
N ALA A 423 4.48 -5.23 -19.70
CA ALA A 423 4.95 -6.54 -20.12
C ALA A 423 5.67 -7.36 -19.02
N GLN A 424 5.92 -6.78 -17.84
CA GLN A 424 6.55 -7.46 -16.69
C GLN A 424 5.59 -7.59 -15.50
N LEU A 425 4.30 -7.82 -15.77
CA LEU A 425 3.24 -7.89 -14.77
C LEU A 425 3.52 -8.94 -13.68
N GLU A 426 4.10 -10.09 -14.03
CA GLU A 426 4.40 -11.15 -13.09
C GLU A 426 5.42 -10.69 -12.03
N TYR A 427 6.41 -9.90 -12.42
CA TYR A 427 7.41 -9.36 -11.49
C TYR A 427 6.84 -8.23 -10.61
N LEU A 428 5.88 -7.46 -11.13
CA LEU A 428 5.10 -6.51 -10.33
C LEU A 428 4.25 -7.25 -9.27
N GLN A 429 3.60 -8.34 -9.64
CA GLN A 429 2.84 -9.17 -8.71
C GLN A 429 3.74 -9.83 -7.66
N LEU A 430 4.91 -10.34 -8.07
CA LEU A 430 5.92 -10.86 -7.15
C LEU A 430 6.40 -9.77 -6.17
N TYR A 431 6.69 -8.57 -6.67
CA TYR A 431 7.00 -7.41 -5.84
C TYR A 431 5.90 -7.14 -4.80
N LEU A 432 4.62 -7.21 -5.18
CA LEU A 432 3.51 -6.98 -4.25
C LEU A 432 3.47 -8.01 -3.12
N LEU A 433 3.75 -9.28 -3.41
CA LEU A 433 3.86 -10.33 -2.39
C LEU A 433 5.05 -10.08 -1.46
N VAL A 434 6.22 -9.74 -2.01
CA VAL A 434 7.45 -9.48 -1.23
C VAL A 434 7.30 -8.24 -0.36
N VAL A 435 6.81 -7.12 -0.89
CA VAL A 435 6.64 -5.88 -0.11
C VAL A 435 5.52 -6.03 0.92
N ARG A 436 4.51 -6.86 0.67
CA ARG A 436 3.48 -7.20 1.66
C ARG A 436 4.08 -7.97 2.83
N ALA A 437 4.90 -8.98 2.56
CA ALA A 437 5.62 -9.71 3.60
C ALA A 437 6.52 -8.77 4.42
N LEU A 438 7.33 -7.95 3.73
CA LEU A 438 8.21 -6.95 4.36
C LEU A 438 7.43 -6.02 5.30
N ARG A 439 6.36 -5.39 4.80
CA ARG A 439 5.55 -4.43 5.58
C ARG A 439 4.83 -5.09 6.75
N LEU A 440 4.35 -6.32 6.59
CA LEU A 440 3.77 -7.08 7.69
C LEU A 440 4.79 -7.35 8.78
N CYS A 441 5.98 -7.82 8.42
CA CYS A 441 7.05 -8.06 9.38
C CYS A 441 7.50 -6.78 10.08
N ASP A 442 7.66 -5.67 9.35
CA ASP A 442 8.01 -4.36 9.90
C ASP A 442 6.97 -3.89 10.93
N GLN A 443 5.71 -3.82 10.51
CA GLN A 443 4.59 -3.39 11.36
C GLN A 443 4.35 -4.28 12.58
N ARG A 444 4.55 -5.59 12.44
CA ARG A 444 4.38 -6.55 13.55
C ARG A 444 5.56 -6.50 14.52
N SER A 445 6.78 -6.24 14.02
CA SER A 445 7.98 -6.25 14.86
C SER A 445 7.95 -5.18 15.94
N VAL A 446 7.35 -4.02 15.68
CA VAL A 446 7.20 -2.96 16.67
C VAL A 446 6.22 -3.31 17.80
N GLN A 447 5.41 -4.37 17.62
CA GLN A 447 4.45 -4.86 18.62
C GLN A 447 5.03 -5.94 19.54
N LEU A 448 6.28 -6.36 19.32
CA LEU A 448 6.97 -7.38 20.10
C LEU A 448 7.80 -6.80 21.27
N HIS A 449 7.85 -5.47 21.39
CA HIS A 449 8.61 -4.74 22.42
C HIS A 449 7.85 -4.57 23.72
#